data_AF-A0AAE3DNE6-F1
#
_entry.id   AF-A0AAE3DNE6-F1
#
_cell.length_a   1.000
_cell.length_b   1.000
_cell.length_c   1.000
_cell.angle_alpha   90.00
_cell.angle_beta   90.00
_cell.angle_gamma   90.00
#
_symmetry.space_group_name_H-M   'P 1'
#
loop_
_entity.id
_entity.type
_entity.pdbx_description
1 polymer ?
#
loop_
_entity_poly.entity_id
_entity_poly.type
_entity_poly.pdbx_seq_one_letter_code
_entity_poly.pdbx_strand_id
1 'polypeptide(L)'
;MSPIVDKPKITKVCVDDFALKKRYTYGTVMVDWETHRIIDLIPSRDTKEVGEWLKTYPNIRMIARDGASTYASASRESHPDAIQVTDRFHLIKNLTEIIDRYIKNTFPSRVEIPAEKEITDERKALYNTANRAQRIRYAHQKYKEGYTTQEIAYLLHAGERTISTYLSIPEDEIPEDRSIVRERRHQEAVSQKRAEIELAQRLCSEGRTISEIASATHQTRKTIQNYLDPDYSPINGHYDRKRPGKLTPYEEEVVDMRSKGKTYDEIYQYIKQKGYSGSVAAIRMYMQKERAHKNTVTGTSNNIEINDYVYRKVYLS
;
A
#
# COMPACT_ATOMS: atom_id res chain seq x y z
N MET A 1 13.82 -43.67 20.65
CA MET A 1 14.36 -44.88 20.00
C MET A 1 13.99 -44.75 18.53
N SER A 2 14.94 -44.44 17.64
CA SER A 2 14.64 -44.38 16.21
C SER A 2 14.11 -45.75 15.77
N PRO A 3 13.02 -45.80 14.96
CA PRO A 3 12.53 -47.08 14.45
C PRO A 3 13.69 -47.77 13.74
N ILE A 4 13.87 -49.07 14.01
CA ILE A 4 14.87 -49.88 13.32
C ILE A 4 14.44 -49.95 11.86
N VAL A 5 15.07 -49.14 11.00
CA VAL A 5 14.81 -49.15 9.56
C VAL A 5 15.51 -50.37 8.97
N ASP A 6 14.73 -51.22 8.31
CA ASP A 6 15.23 -52.38 7.57
C ASP A 6 15.86 -51.92 6.25
N LYS A 7 17.15 -51.53 6.31
CA LYS A 7 17.88 -50.91 5.19
C LYS A 7 17.79 -51.72 3.89
N PRO A 8 17.93 -53.06 3.88
CA PRO A 8 17.74 -53.89 2.69
C PRO A 8 16.36 -53.79 2.00
N LYS A 9 15.33 -53.25 2.66
CA LYS A 9 14.02 -53.04 2.03
C LYS A 9 13.89 -51.69 1.33
N ILE A 10 14.75 -50.73 1.65
CA ILE A 10 14.67 -49.38 1.09
C ILE A 10 15.30 -49.38 -0.30
N THR A 11 14.45 -49.30 -1.32
CA THR A 11 14.89 -49.24 -2.74
C THR A 11 14.81 -47.84 -3.32
N LYS A 12 14.07 -46.92 -2.69
CA LYS A 12 13.82 -45.57 -3.17
C LYS A 12 13.89 -44.60 -1.99
N VAL A 13 14.68 -43.53 -2.13
CA VAL A 13 14.86 -42.53 -1.07
C VAL A 13 14.70 -41.13 -1.62
N CYS A 14 14.13 -40.24 -0.82
CA CYS A 14 14.15 -38.79 -1.05
C CYS A 14 15.16 -38.15 -0.10
N VAL A 15 16.00 -37.27 -0.64
CA VAL A 15 17.07 -36.56 0.07
C VAL A 15 16.80 -35.07 -0.06
N ASP A 16 16.67 -34.37 1.07
CA ASP A 16 16.41 -32.93 1.08
C ASP A 16 17.07 -32.22 2.28
N ASP A 17 17.21 -30.91 2.17
CA ASP A 17 17.71 -30.04 3.24
C ASP A 17 16.63 -29.85 4.32
N PHE A 18 17.00 -30.00 5.59
CA PHE A 18 16.17 -29.55 6.72
C PHE A 18 16.92 -28.54 7.57
N ALA A 19 16.20 -27.54 8.07
CA ALA A 19 16.77 -26.51 8.92
C ALA A 19 16.78 -26.97 10.39
N LEU A 20 17.98 -27.16 10.96
CA LEU A 20 18.17 -27.30 12.41
C LEU A 20 17.96 -25.95 13.10
N LYS A 21 18.54 -24.89 12.52
CA LYS A 21 18.30 -23.50 12.89
C LYS A 21 18.15 -22.69 11.61
N LYS A 22 16.91 -22.24 11.35
CA LYS A 22 16.54 -21.51 10.13
C LYS A 22 17.55 -20.39 9.84
N ARG A 23 18.15 -20.41 8.63
CA ARG A 23 19.20 -19.49 8.13
C ARG A 23 20.61 -19.63 8.75
N TYR A 24 20.88 -20.63 9.58
CA TYR A 24 22.20 -20.84 10.17
C TYR A 24 22.74 -22.23 9.88
N THR A 25 22.04 -23.25 10.37
CA THR A 25 22.49 -24.64 10.30
C THR A 25 21.40 -25.49 9.65
N TYR A 26 21.84 -26.28 8.69
CA TYR A 26 21.01 -27.20 7.92
C TYR A 26 21.66 -28.58 7.97
N GLY A 27 20.81 -29.60 7.99
CA GLY A 27 21.19 -30.98 7.80
C GLY A 27 20.44 -31.58 6.61
N THR A 28 20.60 -32.88 6.41
CA THR A 28 19.94 -33.65 5.37
C THR A 28 18.90 -34.58 5.98
N VAL A 29 17.66 -34.53 5.49
CA VAL A 29 16.61 -35.47 5.86
C VAL A 29 16.51 -36.55 4.78
N MET A 30 16.37 -37.79 5.24
CA MET A 30 16.21 -38.96 4.40
C MET A 30 14.79 -39.48 4.60
N VAL A 31 14.04 -39.59 3.51
CA VAL A 31 12.64 -40.03 3.55
C VAL A 31 12.49 -41.24 2.64
N ASP A 32 11.84 -42.28 3.12
CA ASP A 32 11.43 -43.38 2.26
C ASP A 32 10.37 -42.86 1.30
N TRP A 33 10.66 -42.98 0.00
CA TRP A 33 9.75 -42.52 -1.05
C TRP A 33 8.38 -43.20 -0.91
N GLU A 34 8.35 -44.51 -0.65
CA GLU A 34 7.13 -45.31 -0.73
C GLU A 34 6.24 -45.14 0.50
N THR A 35 6.86 -45.08 1.68
CA THR A 35 6.10 -44.96 2.94
C THR A 35 5.93 -43.52 3.40
N HIS A 36 6.61 -42.56 2.76
CA HIS A 36 6.67 -41.14 3.15
C HIS A 36 7.13 -40.93 4.60
N ARG A 37 7.86 -41.88 5.16
CA ARG A 37 8.38 -41.80 6.53
C ARG A 37 9.83 -41.36 6.51
N ILE A 38 10.19 -40.57 7.50
CA ILE A 38 11.58 -40.22 7.76
C ILE A 38 12.33 -41.49 8.12
N ILE A 39 13.37 -41.79 7.33
CA ILE A 39 14.34 -42.84 7.57
C ILE A 39 15.35 -42.35 8.61
N ASP A 40 15.92 -41.16 8.38
CA ASP A 40 16.97 -40.60 9.21
C ASP A 40 17.14 -39.09 9.01
N LEU A 41 17.85 -38.44 9.94
CA LEU A 41 18.27 -37.05 9.84
C LEU A 41 19.77 -36.93 10.13
N ILE A 42 20.51 -36.42 9.16
CA ILE A 42 21.95 -36.21 9.26
C ILE A 42 22.20 -34.72 9.53
N PRO A 43 22.93 -34.33 10.59
CA PRO A 43 23.21 -32.93 10.89
C PRO A 43 24.31 -32.33 9.98
N SER A 44 24.39 -32.76 8.72
CA SER A 44 25.35 -32.29 7.72
C SER A 44 24.72 -32.28 6.33
N ARG A 45 25.31 -31.46 5.45
CA ARG A 45 25.02 -31.39 4.01
C ARG A 45 26.25 -31.70 3.17
N ASP A 46 27.34 -32.10 3.84
CA ASP A 46 28.58 -32.41 3.15
C ASP A 46 28.37 -33.61 2.22
N THR A 47 28.96 -33.52 1.03
CA THR A 47 28.78 -34.53 -0.02
C THR A 47 29.31 -35.89 0.44
N LYS A 48 30.43 -35.92 1.19
CA LYS A 48 31.05 -37.16 1.66
C LYS A 48 30.20 -37.80 2.74
N GLU A 49 29.80 -37.04 3.76
CA GLU A 49 28.97 -37.56 4.86
C GLU A 49 27.65 -38.13 4.36
N VAL A 50 26.98 -37.42 3.45
CA VAL A 50 25.73 -37.88 2.83
C VAL A 50 25.98 -39.12 1.97
N GLY A 51 27.06 -39.14 1.18
CA GLY A 51 27.44 -40.28 0.36
C GLY A 51 27.78 -41.53 1.18
N GLU A 52 28.50 -41.38 2.28
CA GLU A 52 28.82 -42.45 3.22
C GLU A 52 27.55 -43.03 3.86
N TRP A 53 26.60 -42.17 4.23
CA TRP A 53 25.31 -42.63 4.73
C TRP A 53 24.53 -43.42 3.69
N LEU A 54 24.46 -42.90 2.45
CA LEU A 54 23.78 -43.58 1.35
C LEU A 54 24.37 -44.97 1.13
N LYS A 55 25.71 -45.11 1.10
CA LYS A 55 26.41 -46.41 0.94
C LYS A 55 26.01 -47.47 1.97
N THR A 56 25.42 -47.09 3.11
CA THR A 56 24.93 -48.06 4.09
C THR A 56 23.67 -48.82 3.64
N TYR A 57 23.04 -48.42 2.53
CA TYR A 57 21.89 -49.07 1.93
C TYR A 57 22.33 -49.80 0.66
N PRO A 58 22.22 -51.13 0.57
CA PRO A 58 22.82 -51.88 -0.53
C PRO A 58 22.00 -51.90 -1.82
N ASN A 59 20.73 -51.47 -1.79
CA ASN A 59 19.73 -51.77 -2.83
C ASN A 59 18.94 -50.53 -3.30
N ILE A 60 19.47 -49.32 -3.07
CA ILE A 60 18.86 -48.10 -3.59
C ILE A 60 18.95 -48.09 -5.12
N ARG A 61 17.80 -47.96 -5.77
CA ARG A 61 17.65 -47.89 -7.24
C ARG A 61 17.20 -46.50 -7.71
N MET A 62 16.61 -45.71 -6.81
CA MET A 62 16.12 -44.38 -7.14
C MET A 62 16.38 -43.40 -5.99
N ILE A 63 16.88 -42.23 -6.34
CA ILE A 63 17.13 -41.14 -5.40
C ILE A 63 16.39 -39.90 -5.91
N ALA A 64 15.31 -39.52 -5.22
CA ALA A 64 14.72 -38.20 -5.37
C ALA A 64 15.57 -37.19 -4.60
N ARG A 65 15.87 -36.05 -5.21
CA ARG A 65 16.62 -34.97 -4.57
C ARG A 65 16.20 -33.61 -5.08
N ASP A 66 16.56 -32.58 -4.33
CA ASP A 66 16.49 -31.21 -4.79
C ASP A 66 17.50 -30.94 -5.94
N GLY A 67 17.58 -29.67 -6.36
CA GLY A 67 18.48 -29.22 -7.42
C GLY A 67 19.96 -29.08 -7.01
N ALA A 68 20.34 -29.36 -5.75
CA ALA A 68 21.68 -29.13 -5.25
C ALA A 68 22.70 -30.10 -5.86
N SER A 69 23.86 -29.57 -6.24
CA SER A 69 24.96 -30.36 -6.80
C SER A 69 25.56 -31.33 -5.78
N THR A 70 25.51 -30.99 -4.49
CA THR A 70 26.00 -31.82 -3.38
C THR A 70 25.32 -33.18 -3.36
N TYR A 71 23.99 -33.22 -3.41
CA TYR A 71 23.24 -34.47 -3.42
C TYR A 71 23.37 -35.22 -4.74
N ALA A 72 23.52 -34.51 -5.86
CA ALA A 72 23.79 -35.14 -7.15
C ALA A 72 25.11 -35.92 -7.14
N SER A 73 26.17 -35.32 -6.59
CA SER A 73 27.48 -35.95 -6.42
C SER A 73 27.43 -37.09 -5.42
N ALA A 74 26.86 -36.88 -4.23
CA ALA A 74 26.73 -37.92 -3.21
C ALA A 74 25.96 -39.15 -3.71
N SER A 75 24.89 -38.92 -4.48
CA SER A 75 24.11 -39.99 -5.13
C SER A 75 24.95 -40.76 -6.13
N ARG A 76 25.70 -40.05 -7.00
CA ARG A 76 26.54 -40.68 -8.03
C ARG A 76 27.72 -41.45 -7.45
N GLU A 77 28.30 -40.98 -6.36
CA GLU A 77 29.43 -41.65 -5.68
C GLU A 77 28.99 -42.84 -4.81
N SER A 78 27.77 -42.82 -4.28
CA SER A 78 27.24 -43.91 -3.45
C SER A 78 26.55 -44.99 -4.28
N HIS A 79 25.76 -44.60 -5.27
CA HIS A 79 24.96 -45.48 -6.12
C HIS A 79 25.01 -45.01 -7.58
N PRO A 80 26.08 -45.35 -8.33
CA PRO A 80 26.25 -44.93 -9.71
C PRO A 80 25.09 -45.37 -10.63
N ASP A 81 24.50 -46.53 -10.35
CA ASP A 81 23.40 -47.12 -11.12
C ASP A 81 22.01 -46.64 -10.68
N ALA A 82 21.91 -45.89 -9.58
CA ALA A 82 20.63 -45.37 -9.13
C ALA A 82 20.16 -44.21 -10.02
N ILE A 83 18.87 -44.26 -10.39
CA ILE A 83 18.24 -43.19 -11.16
C ILE A 83 18.02 -42.00 -10.23
N GLN A 84 18.63 -40.86 -10.58
CA GLN A 84 18.38 -39.60 -9.88
C GLN A 84 17.14 -38.93 -10.46
N VAL A 85 16.17 -38.62 -9.61
CA VAL A 85 14.92 -37.94 -9.97
C VAL A 85 14.88 -36.59 -9.27
N THR A 86 14.46 -35.55 -9.98
CA THR A 86 14.25 -34.24 -9.37
C THR A 86 12.95 -34.24 -8.58
N ASP A 87 13.00 -33.73 -7.36
CA ASP A 87 11.82 -33.56 -6.52
C ASP A 87 10.82 -32.58 -7.16
N ARG A 88 9.55 -33.00 -7.17
CA ARG A 88 8.44 -32.27 -7.81
C ARG A 88 8.16 -30.92 -7.16
N PHE A 89 8.29 -30.80 -5.84
CA PHE A 89 8.06 -29.54 -5.14
C PHE A 89 9.05 -28.47 -5.62
N HIS A 90 10.33 -28.83 -5.77
CA HIS A 90 11.34 -27.90 -6.27
C HIS A 90 11.09 -27.47 -7.71
N LEU A 91 10.63 -28.38 -8.58
CA LEU A 91 10.25 -28.04 -9.96
C LEU A 91 9.11 -27.01 -10.01
N ILE A 92 8.03 -27.27 -9.28
CA ILE A 92 6.86 -26.38 -9.24
C ILE A 92 7.24 -25.04 -8.61
N LYS A 93 7.99 -25.06 -7.52
CA LYS A 93 8.47 -23.86 -6.83
C LYS A 93 9.32 -22.99 -7.77
N ASN A 94 10.32 -23.58 -8.43
CA ASN A 94 11.18 -22.86 -9.36
C ASN A 94 10.38 -22.26 -10.52
N LEU A 95 9.45 -23.01 -11.11
CA LEU A 95 8.56 -22.50 -12.17
C LEU A 95 7.72 -21.32 -11.67
N THR A 96 7.11 -21.45 -10.49
CA THR A 96 6.25 -20.42 -9.91
C THR A 96 7.03 -19.15 -9.61
N GLU A 97 8.24 -19.27 -9.05
CA GLU A 97 9.11 -18.14 -8.76
C GLU A 97 9.57 -17.42 -10.04
N ILE A 98 9.83 -18.18 -11.13
CA ILE A 98 10.17 -17.61 -12.43
C ILE A 98 8.97 -16.86 -13.01
N ILE A 99 7.78 -17.46 -12.99
CA ILE A 99 6.54 -16.83 -13.47
C ILE A 99 6.26 -15.56 -12.66
N ASP A 100 6.33 -15.62 -11.33
CA ASP A 100 6.11 -14.45 -10.46
C ASP A 100 7.09 -13.32 -10.78
N ARG A 101 8.39 -13.64 -10.99
CA ARG A 101 9.41 -12.66 -11.39
C ARG A 101 9.15 -12.11 -12.80
N TYR A 102 8.77 -12.95 -13.75
CA TYR A 102 8.45 -12.53 -15.11
C TYR A 102 7.27 -11.55 -15.10
N ILE A 103 6.19 -11.90 -14.41
CA ILE A 103 5.03 -11.01 -14.27
C ILE A 103 5.45 -9.72 -13.51
N LYS A 104 6.41 -9.78 -12.55
CA LYS A 104 6.96 -8.60 -11.82
C LYS A 104 7.72 -7.64 -12.72
N ASN A 105 8.42 -8.19 -13.70
CA ASN A 105 9.21 -7.38 -14.62
C ASN A 105 8.40 -6.90 -15.82
N THR A 106 7.37 -7.64 -16.22
CA THR A 106 6.59 -7.37 -17.44
C THR A 106 5.44 -6.41 -17.16
N PHE A 107 4.74 -6.56 -16.03
CA PHE A 107 3.56 -5.75 -15.73
C PHE A 107 3.87 -4.68 -14.67
N PRO A 108 3.37 -3.45 -14.85
CA PRO A 108 3.47 -2.42 -13.82
C PRO A 108 2.82 -2.92 -12.53
N SER A 109 3.32 -2.44 -11.38
CA SER A 109 2.77 -2.78 -10.06
C SER A 109 1.29 -2.39 -9.88
N ARG A 110 0.80 -1.55 -10.79
CA ARG A 110 -0.56 -1.04 -10.92
C ARG A 110 -1.00 -1.25 -12.36
N VAL A 111 -1.96 -2.14 -12.56
CA VAL A 111 -2.64 -2.31 -13.85
C VAL A 111 -3.90 -1.45 -13.80
N GLU A 112 -3.97 -0.49 -14.72
CA GLU A 112 -5.15 0.36 -14.89
C GLU A 112 -6.23 -0.43 -15.61
N ILE A 113 -7.37 -0.61 -14.96
CA ILE A 113 -8.58 -1.15 -15.56
C ILE A 113 -9.50 0.06 -15.85
N PRO A 114 -9.95 0.25 -17.09
CA PRO A 114 -10.93 1.28 -17.41
C PRO A 114 -12.21 1.00 -16.60
N ALA A 115 -12.63 1.94 -15.75
CA ALA A 115 -13.86 1.79 -14.98
C ALA A 115 -15.07 1.98 -15.94
N GLU A 116 -15.78 0.89 -16.23
CA GLU A 116 -16.93 0.91 -17.16
C GLU A 116 -18.19 1.61 -16.60
N LYS A 117 -18.18 2.18 -15.40
CA LYS A 117 -19.36 2.87 -14.83
C LYS A 117 -18.98 4.12 -14.05
N GLU A 118 -19.75 5.19 -14.26
CA GLU A 118 -19.70 6.42 -13.47
C GLU A 118 -19.74 6.09 -11.97
N ILE A 119 -18.67 6.47 -11.28
CA ILE A 119 -18.50 6.27 -9.84
C ILE A 119 -19.34 7.34 -9.14
N THR A 120 -20.33 6.91 -8.35
CA THR A 120 -21.15 7.79 -7.51
C THR A 120 -20.30 8.63 -6.56
N ASP A 121 -20.74 9.84 -6.21
CA ASP A 121 -19.98 10.76 -5.34
C ASP A 121 -19.71 10.17 -3.94
N GLU A 122 -20.59 9.27 -3.46
CA GLU A 122 -20.38 8.46 -2.25
C GLU A 122 -19.15 7.55 -2.37
N ARG A 123 -18.92 6.94 -3.54
CA ARG A 123 -17.73 6.11 -3.79
C ARG A 123 -16.47 6.97 -3.87
N LYS A 124 -16.52 8.15 -4.51
CA LYS A 124 -15.38 9.10 -4.57
C LYS A 124 -14.89 9.52 -3.18
N ALA A 125 -15.82 9.78 -2.26
CA ALA A 125 -15.50 10.16 -0.88
C ALA A 125 -14.72 9.08 -0.11
N LEU A 126 -14.94 7.79 -0.43
CA LEU A 126 -14.30 6.66 0.25
C LEU A 126 -12.84 6.44 -0.19
N TYR A 127 -12.44 6.90 -1.39
CA TYR A 127 -11.05 6.86 -1.85
C TYR A 127 -10.14 7.85 -1.10
N ASN A 128 -10.71 8.84 -0.41
CA ASN A 128 -9.92 9.81 0.37
C ASN A 128 -9.42 9.19 1.68
N THR A 129 -8.13 8.86 1.73
CA THR A 129 -7.48 8.26 2.91
C THR A 129 -7.42 9.22 4.13
N ALA A 130 -7.69 10.51 3.94
CA ALA A 130 -7.78 11.49 5.03
C ALA A 130 -9.02 11.26 5.94
N ASN A 131 -10.03 10.55 5.44
CA ASN A 131 -11.31 10.36 6.12
C ASN A 131 -11.39 8.99 6.82
N ARG A 132 -10.43 8.70 7.73
CA ARG A 132 -10.38 7.42 8.47
C ARG A 132 -11.70 7.09 9.17
N ALA A 133 -12.34 8.08 9.78
CA ALA A 133 -13.60 7.95 10.49
C ALA A 133 -14.76 7.55 9.56
N GLN A 134 -14.90 8.21 8.41
CA GLN A 134 -15.89 7.85 7.38
C GLN A 134 -15.67 6.44 6.83
N ARG A 135 -14.41 6.04 6.63
CA ARG A 135 -14.06 4.69 6.17
C ARG A 135 -14.42 3.61 7.20
N ILE A 136 -14.26 3.89 8.50
CA ILE A 136 -14.71 2.98 9.57
C ILE A 136 -16.23 2.87 9.54
N ARG A 137 -16.97 3.99 9.52
CA ARG A 137 -18.44 3.97 9.43
C ARG A 137 -18.96 3.19 8.22
N TYR A 138 -18.36 3.41 7.05
CA TYR A 138 -18.71 2.68 5.84
C TYR A 138 -18.42 1.16 5.95
N ALA A 139 -17.29 0.77 6.55
CA ALA A 139 -16.99 -0.63 6.80
C ALA A 139 -18.04 -1.29 7.70
N HIS A 140 -18.43 -0.63 8.79
CA HIS A 140 -19.50 -1.10 9.68
C HIS A 140 -20.84 -1.23 8.95
N GLN A 141 -21.23 -0.23 8.16
CA GLN A 141 -22.45 -0.25 7.38
C GLN A 141 -22.48 -1.44 6.41
N LYS A 142 -21.43 -1.63 5.61
CA LYS A 142 -21.37 -2.74 4.63
C LYS A 142 -21.31 -4.10 5.30
N TYR A 143 -20.67 -4.20 6.45
CA TYR A 143 -20.70 -5.43 7.24
C TYR A 143 -22.11 -5.75 7.75
N LYS A 144 -22.88 -4.75 8.19
CA LYS A 144 -24.31 -4.92 8.56
C LYS A 144 -25.18 -5.31 7.36
N GLU A 145 -24.85 -4.83 6.16
CA GLU A 145 -25.49 -5.22 4.90
C GLU A 145 -25.12 -6.65 4.44
N GLY A 146 -24.23 -7.35 5.16
CA GLY A 146 -23.87 -8.75 4.91
C GLY A 146 -22.62 -8.98 4.08
N TYR A 147 -21.86 -7.91 3.76
CA TYR A 147 -20.61 -8.04 3.01
C TYR A 147 -19.48 -8.63 3.88
N THR A 148 -18.66 -9.47 3.25
CA THR A 148 -17.46 -10.05 3.87
C THR A 148 -16.34 -9.00 4.05
N THR A 149 -15.40 -9.28 4.95
CA THR A 149 -14.21 -8.44 5.16
C THR A 149 -13.39 -8.22 3.89
N GLN A 150 -13.37 -9.22 3.01
CA GLN A 150 -12.64 -9.21 1.75
C GLN A 150 -13.33 -8.32 0.70
N GLU A 151 -14.66 -8.40 0.60
CA GLU A 151 -15.45 -7.54 -0.28
C GLU A 151 -15.39 -6.08 0.17
N ILE A 152 -15.46 -5.82 1.48
CA ILE A 152 -15.31 -4.48 2.04
C ILE A 152 -13.90 -3.94 1.79
N ALA A 153 -12.87 -4.78 1.88
CA ALA A 153 -11.49 -4.41 1.57
C ALA A 153 -11.31 -4.00 0.11
N TYR A 154 -11.98 -4.73 -0.80
CA TYR A 154 -12.05 -4.39 -2.21
C TYR A 154 -12.76 -3.05 -2.45
N LEU A 155 -13.95 -2.85 -1.86
CA LEU A 155 -14.73 -1.61 -2.00
C LEU A 155 -13.98 -0.38 -1.48
N LEU A 156 -13.21 -0.52 -0.40
CA LEU A 156 -12.47 0.57 0.23
C LEU A 156 -11.03 0.71 -0.28
N HIS A 157 -10.58 -0.14 -1.21
CA HIS A 157 -9.19 -0.22 -1.68
C HIS A 157 -8.18 -0.25 -0.52
N ALA A 158 -8.48 -1.06 0.50
CA ALA A 158 -7.66 -1.23 1.70
C ALA A 158 -7.25 -2.69 1.89
N GLY A 159 -6.24 -2.92 2.74
CA GLY A 159 -5.88 -4.27 3.13
C GLY A 159 -6.97 -4.89 4.03
N GLU A 160 -7.18 -6.21 3.91
CA GLU A 160 -8.12 -6.96 4.75
C GLU A 160 -7.89 -6.74 6.25
N ARG A 161 -6.62 -6.67 6.68
CA ARG A 161 -6.26 -6.36 8.07
C ARG A 161 -6.71 -4.97 8.52
N THR A 162 -6.74 -4.00 7.61
CA THR A 162 -7.25 -2.65 7.87
C THR A 162 -8.76 -2.69 8.10
N ILE A 163 -9.50 -3.48 7.33
CA ILE A 163 -10.96 -3.65 7.52
C ILE A 163 -11.26 -4.39 8.81
N SER A 164 -10.51 -5.45 9.13
CA SER A 164 -10.62 -6.14 10.42
C SER A 164 -10.36 -5.18 11.60
N THR A 165 -9.36 -4.30 11.46
CA THR A 165 -9.08 -3.25 12.45
C THR A 165 -10.23 -2.24 12.53
N TYR A 166 -10.85 -1.86 11.41
CA TYR A 166 -11.99 -0.95 11.41
C TYR A 166 -13.20 -1.56 12.14
N LEU A 167 -13.56 -2.81 11.82
CA LEU A 167 -14.69 -3.52 12.42
C LEU A 167 -14.48 -3.87 13.90
N SER A 168 -13.23 -3.84 14.37
CA SER A 168 -12.89 -4.03 15.79
C SER A 168 -13.07 -2.75 16.63
N ILE A 169 -13.30 -1.59 16.00
CA ILE A 169 -13.56 -0.33 16.69
C ILE A 169 -15.06 -0.26 16.95
N PRO A 170 -15.53 -0.16 18.21
CA PRO A 170 -16.93 0.05 18.52
C PRO A 170 -17.51 1.29 17.84
N GLU A 171 -18.79 1.27 17.44
CA GLU A 171 -19.40 2.39 16.68
C GLU A 171 -19.44 3.71 17.46
N ASP A 172 -19.54 3.61 18.78
CA ASP A 172 -19.47 4.71 19.75
C ASP A 172 -18.03 5.22 19.99
N GLU A 173 -17.01 4.44 19.63
CA GLU A 173 -15.59 4.81 19.74
C GLU A 173 -14.97 5.24 18.41
N ILE A 174 -15.77 5.36 17.34
CA ILE A 174 -15.27 5.82 16.05
C ILE A 174 -14.78 7.26 16.20
N PRO A 175 -13.50 7.56 15.88
CA PRO A 175 -12.97 8.91 16.01
C PRO A 175 -13.79 9.91 15.19
N GLU A 176 -13.93 11.14 15.69
CA GLU A 176 -14.57 12.21 14.92
C GLU A 176 -13.83 12.49 13.61
N ASP A 177 -14.58 12.98 12.61
CA ASP A 177 -14.01 13.39 11.34
C ASP A 177 -12.93 14.45 11.57
N ARG A 178 -11.68 14.07 11.24
CA ARG A 178 -10.53 14.98 11.19
C ARG A 178 -10.60 15.91 9.98
N SER A 179 -11.79 16.38 9.62
CA SER A 179 -11.90 17.56 8.76
C SER A 179 -11.20 18.70 9.50
N ILE A 180 -9.95 18.88 9.04
CA ILE A 180 -8.98 19.94 9.24
C ILE A 180 -9.52 21.02 10.20
N VAL A 181 -9.06 21.07 11.45
CA VAL A 181 -9.43 22.12 12.44
C VAL A 181 -9.38 23.54 11.82
N ARG A 182 -8.45 23.75 10.89
CA ARG A 182 -8.30 24.99 10.12
C ARG A 182 -9.42 25.24 9.10
N GLU A 183 -10.00 24.22 8.48
CA GLU A 183 -11.14 24.31 7.56
C GLU A 183 -12.41 24.66 8.33
N ARG A 184 -12.67 23.99 9.47
CA ARG A 184 -13.77 24.35 10.37
C ARG A 184 -13.68 25.80 10.85
N ARG A 185 -12.50 26.21 11.36
CA ARG A 185 -12.27 27.62 11.76
C ARG A 185 -12.45 28.61 10.60
N HIS A 186 -12.11 28.21 9.38
CA HIS A 186 -12.33 29.05 8.20
C HIS A 186 -13.81 29.18 7.87
N GLN A 187 -14.55 28.07 7.85
CA GLN A 187 -15.99 28.06 7.60
C GLN A 187 -16.76 28.84 8.68
N GLU A 188 -16.40 28.66 9.95
CA GLU A 188 -16.94 29.44 11.08
C GLU A 188 -16.66 30.94 10.90
N ALA A 189 -15.42 31.32 10.57
CA ALA A 189 -15.06 32.71 10.34
C ALA A 189 -15.79 33.33 9.12
N VAL A 190 -15.94 32.57 8.02
CA VAL A 190 -16.70 33.01 6.84
C VAL A 190 -18.18 33.15 7.17
N SER A 191 -18.75 32.22 7.94
CA SER A 191 -20.15 32.27 8.37
C SER A 191 -20.42 33.47 9.28
N GLN A 192 -19.54 33.71 10.26
CA GLN A 192 -19.64 34.89 11.13
C GLN A 192 -19.55 36.18 10.31
N LYS A 193 -18.62 36.23 9.35
CA LYS A 193 -18.46 37.39 8.45
C LYS A 193 -19.70 37.63 7.59
N ARG A 194 -20.32 36.57 7.06
CA ARG A 194 -21.59 36.65 6.30
C ARG A 194 -22.72 37.18 7.16
N ALA A 195 -22.87 36.69 8.38
CA ALA A 195 -23.89 37.17 9.31
C ALA A 195 -23.72 38.67 9.64
N GLU A 196 -22.49 39.15 9.80
CA GLU A 196 -22.20 40.57 9.98
C GLU A 196 -22.58 41.42 8.75
N ILE A 197 -22.33 40.91 7.54
CA ILE A 197 -22.69 41.57 6.28
C ILE A 197 -24.22 41.64 6.15
N GLU A 198 -24.92 40.53 6.36
CA GLU A 198 -26.38 40.47 6.31
C GLU A 198 -27.04 41.41 7.33
N LEU A 199 -26.49 41.49 8.54
CA LEU A 199 -26.95 42.44 9.56
C LEU A 199 -26.74 43.89 9.13
N ALA A 200 -25.57 44.22 8.58
CA ALA A 200 -25.27 45.57 8.10
C ALA A 200 -26.19 45.97 6.93
N GLN A 201 -26.44 45.06 5.98
CA GLN A 201 -27.36 45.26 4.86
C GLN A 201 -28.80 45.45 5.32
N ARG A 202 -29.26 44.63 6.29
CA ARG A 202 -30.59 44.77 6.90
C ARG A 202 -30.78 46.12 7.57
N LEU A 203 -29.84 46.53 8.42
CA LEU A 203 -29.91 47.83 9.11
C LEU A 203 -29.89 49.01 8.13
N CYS A 204 -29.18 48.88 7.00
CA CYS A 204 -29.20 49.87 5.93
C CYS A 204 -30.56 49.92 5.22
N SER A 205 -31.18 48.76 4.96
CA SER A 205 -32.53 48.69 4.38
C SER A 205 -33.62 49.27 5.29
N GLU A 206 -33.40 49.25 6.61
CA GLU A 206 -34.25 49.92 7.61
C GLU A 206 -34.02 51.45 7.69
N GLY A 207 -33.15 52.00 6.83
CA GLY A 207 -32.91 53.44 6.74
C GLY A 207 -31.84 53.99 7.70
N ARG A 208 -31.08 53.14 8.40
CA ARG A 208 -30.00 53.60 9.28
C ARG A 208 -28.80 54.09 8.48
N THR A 209 -28.15 55.12 8.99
CA THR A 209 -26.93 55.68 8.39
C THR A 209 -25.70 54.80 8.67
N ILE A 210 -24.68 54.88 7.82
CA ILE A 210 -23.42 54.13 7.97
C ILE A 210 -22.78 54.35 9.36
N SER A 211 -22.90 55.55 9.93
CA SER A 211 -22.32 55.83 11.26
C SER A 211 -23.11 55.15 12.38
N GLU A 212 -24.43 55.06 12.28
CA GLU A 212 -25.27 54.38 13.26
C GLU A 212 -25.07 52.86 13.19
N ILE A 213 -24.95 52.31 11.98
CA ILE A 213 -24.64 50.89 11.77
C ILE A 213 -23.27 50.56 12.36
N ALA A 214 -22.25 51.37 12.06
CA ALA A 214 -20.90 51.20 12.60
C ALA A 214 -20.88 51.18 14.14
N SER A 215 -21.63 52.09 14.78
CA SER A 215 -21.79 52.13 16.23
C SER A 215 -22.56 50.91 16.77
N ALA A 216 -23.63 50.47 16.10
CA ALA A 216 -24.47 49.36 16.53
C ALA A 216 -23.80 47.99 16.36
N THR A 217 -22.97 47.80 15.33
CA THR A 217 -22.27 46.54 15.07
C THR A 217 -20.84 46.51 15.62
N HIS A 218 -20.39 47.59 16.28
CA HIS A 218 -19.01 47.78 16.73
C HIS A 218 -17.97 47.62 15.62
N GLN A 219 -18.30 48.04 14.39
CA GLN A 219 -17.42 47.96 13.23
C GLN A 219 -16.97 49.35 12.78
N THR A 220 -15.87 49.42 12.04
CA THR A 220 -15.44 50.72 11.48
C THR A 220 -16.36 51.15 10.33
N ARG A 221 -16.50 52.47 10.12
CA ARG A 221 -17.28 53.01 8.99
C ARG A 221 -16.81 52.45 7.64
N LYS A 222 -15.49 52.23 7.48
CA LYS A 222 -14.92 51.67 6.26
C LYS A 222 -15.30 50.20 6.07
N THR A 223 -15.38 49.42 7.15
CA THR A 223 -15.87 48.04 7.12
C THR A 223 -17.33 47.98 6.68
N ILE A 224 -18.19 48.84 7.24
CA ILE A 224 -19.61 48.90 6.85
C ILE A 224 -19.77 49.31 5.39
N GLN A 225 -19.00 50.29 4.90
CA GLN A 225 -18.98 50.62 3.48
C GLN A 225 -18.63 49.41 2.60
N ASN A 226 -17.63 48.62 2.99
CA ASN A 226 -17.26 47.40 2.27
C ASN A 226 -18.38 46.34 2.34
N TYR A 227 -19.08 46.17 3.47
CA TYR A 227 -20.17 45.18 3.59
C TYR A 227 -21.40 45.52 2.75
N LEU A 228 -21.61 46.80 2.45
CA LEU A 228 -22.71 47.27 1.59
C LEU A 228 -22.35 47.23 0.10
N ASP A 229 -21.09 46.97 -0.24
CA ASP A 229 -20.63 46.82 -1.62
C ASP A 229 -21.07 45.44 -2.17
N PRO A 230 -21.85 45.39 -3.27
CA PRO A 230 -22.30 44.14 -3.89
C PRO A 230 -21.15 43.20 -4.31
N ASP A 231 -19.96 43.75 -4.58
CA ASP A 231 -18.80 42.99 -5.04
C ASP A 231 -17.90 42.51 -3.89
N TYR A 232 -18.26 42.78 -2.63
CA TYR A 232 -17.46 42.39 -1.48
C TYR A 232 -17.52 40.89 -1.19
N SER A 233 -16.36 40.23 -1.25
CA SER A 233 -16.24 38.82 -0.88
C SER A 233 -15.91 38.65 0.61
N PRO A 234 -16.69 37.84 1.37
CA PRO A 234 -16.38 37.49 2.75
C PRO A 234 -15.19 36.51 2.86
N ILE A 235 -14.70 35.98 1.74
CA ILE A 235 -13.58 35.05 1.68
C ILE A 235 -12.30 35.84 1.40
N ASN A 236 -11.29 35.68 2.26
CA ASN A 236 -9.99 36.30 2.03
C ASN A 236 -9.34 35.71 0.77
N GLY A 237 -9.09 36.54 -0.25
CA GLY A 237 -8.49 36.11 -1.52
C GLY A 237 -7.07 35.53 -1.41
N HIS A 238 -6.41 35.65 -0.24
CA HIS A 238 -5.14 34.99 0.07
C HIS A 238 -5.29 33.60 0.70
N TYR A 239 -6.52 33.19 1.04
CA TYR A 239 -6.79 31.83 1.51
C TYR A 239 -6.39 30.84 0.41
N ASP A 240 -5.69 29.78 0.79
CA ASP A 240 -5.04 28.78 -0.09
C ASP A 240 -4.01 29.28 -1.12
N ARG A 241 -3.63 30.57 -1.12
CA ARG A 241 -2.51 31.02 -1.97
C ARG A 241 -1.16 30.61 -1.39
N LYS A 242 -0.37 29.88 -2.17
CA LYS A 242 0.99 29.45 -1.83
C LYS A 242 2.01 30.57 -2.09
N ARG A 243 2.89 30.84 -1.12
CA ARG A 243 4.07 31.70 -1.36
C ARG A 243 5.10 30.90 -2.17
N PRO A 244 5.65 31.46 -3.26
CA PRO A 244 6.65 30.77 -4.06
C PRO A 244 7.92 30.53 -3.22
N GLY A 245 8.33 29.26 -3.12
CA GLY A 245 9.58 28.84 -2.48
C GLY A 245 10.68 28.49 -3.50
N LYS A 246 11.84 28.03 -3.00
CA LYS A 246 12.98 27.61 -3.85
C LYS A 246 12.66 26.50 -4.84
N LEU A 247 11.64 25.68 -4.56
CA LEU A 247 11.21 24.58 -5.41
C LEU A 247 10.30 25.04 -6.56
N THR A 248 9.66 26.21 -6.45
CA THR A 248 8.65 26.70 -7.41
C THR A 248 9.08 26.62 -8.87
N PRO A 249 10.32 26.99 -9.25
CA PRO A 249 10.75 26.91 -10.65
C PRO A 249 10.85 25.47 -11.21
N TYR A 250 10.86 24.47 -10.33
CA TYR A 250 11.06 23.05 -10.67
C TYR A 250 9.82 22.19 -10.38
N GLU A 251 8.69 22.80 -10.01
CA GLU A 251 7.49 22.09 -9.54
C GLU A 251 6.87 21.19 -10.62
N GLU A 252 6.83 21.65 -11.87
CA GLU A 252 6.34 20.85 -13.01
C GLU A 252 7.25 19.64 -13.29
N GLU A 253 8.56 19.85 -13.30
CA GLU A 253 9.54 18.79 -13.54
C GLU A 253 9.50 17.72 -12.44
N VAL A 254 9.31 18.14 -11.18
CA VAL A 254 9.14 17.24 -10.04
C VAL A 254 7.90 16.36 -10.22
N VAL A 255 6.79 16.92 -10.71
CA VAL A 255 5.55 16.17 -10.95
C VAL A 255 5.72 15.19 -12.12
N ASP A 256 6.33 15.62 -13.22
CA ASP A 256 6.61 14.78 -14.40
C ASP A 256 7.58 13.63 -14.08
N MET A 257 8.70 13.90 -13.40
CA MET A 257 9.62 12.84 -13.02
C MET A 257 8.97 11.85 -12.04
N ARG A 258 8.04 12.32 -11.21
CA ARG A 258 7.26 11.45 -10.33
C ARG A 258 6.26 10.58 -11.06
N SER A 259 5.61 11.06 -12.12
CA SER A 259 4.73 10.22 -12.96
C SER A 259 5.53 9.12 -13.67
N LYS A 260 6.79 9.41 -14.04
CA LYS A 260 7.75 8.46 -14.62
C LYS A 260 8.39 7.49 -13.61
N GLY A 261 7.92 7.47 -12.36
CA GLY A 261 8.36 6.52 -11.33
C GLY A 261 9.71 6.83 -10.67
N LYS A 262 10.32 8.00 -10.94
CA LYS A 262 11.61 8.37 -10.33
C LYS A 262 11.49 8.58 -8.82
N THR A 263 12.53 8.20 -8.08
CA THR A 263 12.64 8.38 -6.63
C THR A 263 12.88 9.86 -6.27
N TYR A 264 12.63 10.25 -5.01
CA TYR A 264 12.86 11.63 -4.57
C TYR A 264 14.34 12.02 -4.69
N ASP A 265 15.24 11.05 -4.48
CA ASP A 265 16.68 11.26 -4.56
C ASP A 265 17.13 11.45 -6.00
N GLU A 266 16.63 10.66 -6.95
CA GLU A 266 16.90 10.87 -8.39
C GLU A 266 16.39 12.23 -8.87
N ILE A 267 15.18 12.63 -8.45
CA ILE A 267 14.61 13.94 -8.78
C ILE A 267 15.47 15.06 -8.20
N TYR A 268 15.89 14.92 -6.94
CA TYR A 268 16.74 15.89 -6.28
C TYR A 268 18.07 16.07 -7.01
N GLN A 269 18.75 14.98 -7.39
CA GLN A 269 20.01 15.08 -8.13
C GLN A 269 19.82 15.78 -9.49
N TYR A 270 18.72 15.49 -10.19
CA TYR A 270 18.39 16.12 -11.45
C TYR A 270 18.18 17.63 -11.33
N ILE A 271 17.31 18.07 -10.41
CA ILE A 271 17.04 19.51 -10.25
C ILE A 271 18.20 20.25 -9.59
N LYS A 272 19.05 19.56 -8.80
CA LYS A 272 20.27 20.12 -8.23
C LYS A 272 21.27 20.50 -9.32
N GLN A 273 21.40 19.70 -10.38
CA GLN A 273 22.21 20.03 -11.56
C GLN A 273 21.69 21.29 -12.27
N LYS A 274 20.38 21.55 -12.20
CA LYS A 274 19.73 22.77 -12.72
C LYS A 274 19.72 23.95 -11.74
N GLY A 275 20.51 23.89 -10.66
CA GLY A 275 20.68 25.00 -9.72
C GLY A 275 19.76 24.97 -8.49
N TYR A 276 18.99 23.91 -8.27
CA TYR A 276 18.19 23.78 -7.06
C TYR A 276 19.07 23.67 -5.80
N SER A 277 18.90 24.62 -4.88
CA SER A 277 19.64 24.72 -3.61
C SER A 277 18.81 24.32 -2.37
N GLY A 278 17.64 23.73 -2.57
CA GLY A 278 16.78 23.27 -1.47
C GLY A 278 17.08 21.83 -1.05
N SER A 279 16.14 21.20 -0.33
CA SER A 279 16.30 19.83 0.19
C SER A 279 15.37 18.82 -0.49
N VAL A 280 15.73 17.53 -0.41
CA VAL A 280 14.87 16.39 -0.79
C VAL A 280 13.55 16.40 -0.01
N ALA A 281 13.60 16.82 1.27
CA ALA A 281 12.41 16.92 2.11
C ALA A 281 11.39 17.93 1.57
N ALA A 282 11.84 19.06 1.00
CA ALA A 282 10.94 20.03 0.38
C ALA A 282 10.21 19.44 -0.84
N ILE A 283 10.87 18.61 -1.65
CA ILE A 283 10.25 17.88 -2.77
C ILE A 283 9.19 16.90 -2.25
N ARG A 284 9.51 16.16 -1.18
CA ARG A 284 8.57 15.21 -0.54
C ARG A 284 7.35 15.93 0.03
N MET A 285 7.55 17.04 0.73
CA MET A 285 6.49 17.85 1.32
C MET A 285 5.62 18.51 0.25
N TYR A 286 6.23 18.97 -0.84
CA TYR A 286 5.50 19.47 -2.02
C TYR A 286 4.61 18.37 -2.59
N MET A 287 5.14 17.20 -2.90
CA MET A 287 4.34 16.09 -3.43
C MET A 287 3.26 15.58 -2.46
N GLN A 288 3.49 15.67 -1.15
CA GLN A 288 2.46 15.36 -0.15
C GLN A 288 1.31 16.38 -0.18
N LYS A 289 1.63 17.67 -0.31
CA LYS A 289 0.64 18.74 -0.44
C LYS A 289 -0.10 18.69 -1.78
N GLU A 290 0.59 18.41 -2.88
CA GLU A 290 -0.03 18.22 -4.20
C GLU A 290 -1.02 17.05 -4.20
N ARG A 291 -0.71 15.95 -3.49
CA ARG A 291 -1.67 14.85 -3.29
C ARG A 291 -2.88 15.29 -2.48
N ALA A 292 -2.67 16.06 -1.42
CA ALA A 292 -3.76 16.60 -0.62
C ALA A 292 -4.63 17.57 -1.44
N HIS A 293 -4.03 18.51 -2.17
CA HIS A 293 -4.72 19.46 -3.03
C HIS A 293 -5.43 18.80 -4.20
N LYS A 294 -4.81 17.80 -4.87
CA LYS A 294 -5.51 16.99 -5.87
C LYS A 294 -6.73 16.33 -5.25
N ASN A 295 -6.64 15.76 -4.05
CA ASN A 295 -7.79 15.18 -3.35
C ASN A 295 -8.86 16.20 -2.92
N THR A 296 -8.52 17.47 -2.70
CA THR A 296 -9.48 18.53 -2.35
C THR A 296 -10.13 19.16 -3.59
N VAL A 297 -9.36 19.42 -4.65
CA VAL A 297 -9.83 20.01 -5.92
C VAL A 297 -10.63 19.00 -6.75
N THR A 298 -10.33 17.70 -6.64
CA THR A 298 -11.15 16.62 -7.25
C THR A 298 -12.53 16.45 -6.62
N GLY A 299 -12.81 17.11 -5.49
CA GLY A 299 -14.15 17.23 -4.95
C GLY A 299 -15.02 18.27 -5.67
N THR A 300 -14.46 19.15 -6.50
CA THR A 300 -15.17 20.35 -6.98
C THR A 300 -15.02 20.65 -8.48
N SER A 301 -14.37 19.80 -9.28
CA SER A 301 -14.27 20.05 -10.73
C SER A 301 -14.37 18.75 -11.54
N ASN A 302 -15.33 18.79 -12.47
CA ASN A 302 -15.71 17.74 -13.42
C ASN A 302 -14.51 17.21 -14.24
N ASN A 303 -14.64 15.93 -14.62
CA ASN A 303 -13.77 15.12 -15.48
C ASN A 303 -12.45 14.65 -14.87
N ILE A 304 -12.52 13.48 -14.22
CA ILE A 304 -11.39 12.55 -14.17
C ILE A 304 -11.89 11.18 -14.61
N GLU A 305 -11.25 10.62 -15.62
CA GLU A 305 -11.24 9.18 -15.86
C GLU A 305 -10.59 8.52 -14.64
N ILE A 306 -11.43 7.91 -13.79
CA ILE A 306 -10.95 7.17 -12.63
C ILE A 306 -10.57 5.77 -13.13
N ASN A 307 -9.27 5.52 -13.25
CA ASN A 307 -8.76 4.19 -13.53
C ASN A 307 -8.81 3.36 -12.24
N ASP A 308 -9.47 2.20 -12.29
CA ASP A 308 -9.43 1.22 -11.21
C ASP A 308 -8.05 0.55 -11.21
N TYR A 309 -7.50 0.32 -10.02
CA TYR A 309 -6.18 -0.31 -9.86
C TYR A 309 -6.34 -1.62 -9.11
N VAL A 310 -6.10 -2.74 -9.79
CA VAL A 310 -6.03 -4.04 -9.10
C VAL A 310 -4.61 -4.24 -8.57
N TYR A 311 -4.50 -4.45 -7.26
CA TYR A 311 -3.24 -4.88 -6.65
C TYR A 311 -2.89 -6.28 -7.16
N ARG A 312 -1.68 -6.41 -7.71
CA ARG A 312 -1.17 -7.66 -8.28
C ARG A 312 -1.14 -8.87 -7.33
N LYS A 313 -1.32 -8.65 -6.04
CA LYS A 313 -1.29 -9.70 -5.00
C LYS A 313 -2.47 -10.69 -5.06
N VAL A 314 -3.50 -10.42 -5.89
CA VAL A 314 -4.72 -11.24 -6.00
C VAL A 314 -4.52 -12.49 -6.89
N TYR A 315 -3.43 -12.58 -7.65
CA TYR A 315 -3.23 -13.66 -8.63
C TYR A 315 -2.23 -14.76 -8.22
N LEU A 316 -1.72 -14.75 -6.98
CA LEU A 316 -0.63 -15.63 -6.55
C LEU A 316 -0.83 -16.25 -5.16
N SER A 317 -2.06 -16.28 -4.66
CA SER A 317 -2.42 -17.02 -3.43
C SER A 317 -3.16 -18.30 -3.76
#